data_AF-A0A937PC39-F1
#
_entry.id   AF-A0A937PC39-F1
#
_cell.length_a   1.000
_cell.length_b   1.000
_cell.length_c   1.000
_cell.angle_alpha   90.00
_cell.angle_beta   90.00
_cell.angle_gamma   90.00
#
_symmetry.space_group_name_H-M   'P 1'
#
loop_
_entity.id
_entity.type
_entity.pdbx_description
1 polymer ?
#
loop_
_entity_poly.entity_id
_entity_poly.type
_entity_poly.pdbx_seq_one_letter_code
_entity_poly.pdbx_strand_id
1 'polypeptide(L)' 'MFLIDDILLAPLKGIIFIGKKINEMIEKEMSDEGAIKERLMALQLKFEMDEIDEEEYDRREDELLKLLENIREEKQNK' A
#
# COMPACT_ATOMS: atom_id res chain seq x y z
N MET A 1 9.52 -1.29 26.44
CA MET A 1 9.35 0.13 26.05
C MET A 1 9.19 0.13 24.55
N PHE A 2 7.98 0.18 24.00
CA PHE A 2 7.68 0.42 22.57
C PHE A 2 6.15 0.45 22.41
N LEU A 3 5.54 1.59 22.75
CA LEU A 3 4.13 1.90 22.45
C LEU A 3 4.00 2.81 21.21
N ILE A 4 5.12 3.02 20.51
CA ILE A 4 5.23 3.96 19.38
C ILE A 4 5.18 3.21 18.04
N ASP A 5 5.69 1.97 17.96
CA ASP A 5 5.68 1.18 16.73
C ASP A 5 4.25 0.89 16.24
N ASP A 6 3.34 0.57 17.16
CA ASP A 6 1.93 0.29 16.81
C ASP A 6 1.18 1.52 16.26
N ILE A 7 1.61 2.75 16.60
CA ILE A 7 0.99 3.99 16.10
C ILE A 7 1.55 4.37 14.73
N LEU A 8 2.82 4.08 14.45
CA LEU A 8 3.41 4.26 13.10
C LEU A 8 2.86 3.24 12.11
N LEU A 9 2.51 2.04 12.57
CA LEU A 9 1.85 0.99 11.78
C LEU A 9 0.30 1.10 11.77
N ALA A 10 -0.29 2.00 12.55
CA ALA A 10 -1.74 2.22 12.58
C ALA A 10 -2.34 2.71 11.24
N PRO A 11 -1.66 3.56 10.43
CA PRO A 11 -2.09 3.87 9.06
C PRO A 11 -2.07 2.65 8.14
N LEU A 12 -1.12 1.72 8.34
CA LEU A 12 -0.94 0.52 7.51
C LEU A 12 -2.09 -0.47 7.68
N LYS A 13 -2.56 -0.66 8.92
CA LYS A 13 -3.81 -1.40 9.17
C LYS A 13 -5.02 -0.73 8.52
N GLY A 14 -5.02 0.60 8.45
CA GLY A 14 -6.01 1.38 7.70
C GLY A 14 -5.96 1.12 6.19
N ILE A 15 -4.77 1.09 5.60
CA ILE A 15 -4.57 0.81 4.16
C ILE A 15 -4.93 -0.63 3.83
N ILE A 16 -4.59 -1.63 4.66
CA ILE A 16 -4.99 -3.03 4.44
C ILE A 16 -6.51 -3.19 4.53
N PHE A 17 -7.17 -2.52 5.50
CA PHE A 17 -8.64 -2.53 5.61
C PHE A 17 -9.32 -1.87 4.39
N ILE A 18 -8.74 -0.76 3.91
CA ILE A 18 -9.18 -0.11 2.67
C ILE A 18 -8.89 -1.01 1.46
N GLY A 19 -7.73 -1.65 1.40
CA GLY A 19 -7.27 -2.57 0.35
C GLY A 19 -8.20 -3.78 0.19
N LYS A 20 -8.67 -4.34 1.30
CA LYS A 20 -9.65 -5.44 1.29
C LYS A 20 -11.00 -5.03 0.71
N LYS A 21 -11.45 -3.79 0.96
CA LYS A 21 -12.64 -3.20 0.31
C LYS A 21 -12.40 -2.77 -1.14
N ILE A 22 -11.17 -2.38 -1.46
CA ILE A 22 -10.74 -1.96 -2.79
C ILE A 22 -10.54 -3.17 -3.71
N ASN A 23 -10.19 -4.35 -3.21
CA ASN A 23 -10.05 -5.57 -4.02
C ASN A 23 -11.34 -5.91 -4.78
N GLU A 24 -12.51 -5.65 -4.18
CA GLU A 24 -13.83 -5.81 -4.84
C GLU A 24 -14.12 -4.70 -5.88
N MET A 25 -13.34 -3.60 -5.88
CA MET A 25 -13.52 -2.45 -6.76
C MET A 25 -12.41 -2.34 -7.84
N ILE A 26 -11.22 -2.88 -7.60
CA ILE A 26 -10.07 -2.86 -8.55
C ILE A 26 -10.38 -3.63 -9.83
N GLU A 27 -11.11 -4.75 -9.77
CA GLU A 27 -11.55 -5.44 -11.00
C GLU A 27 -12.39 -4.54 -11.92
N LYS A 28 -12.99 -3.47 -11.38
CA LYS A 28 -13.83 -2.52 -12.12
C LYS A 28 -13.10 -1.26 -12.60
N GLU A 29 -11.94 -0.92 -12.04
CA GLU A 29 -11.19 0.27 -12.42
C GLU A 29 -9.78 -0.09 -12.89
N MET A 30 -9.60 -0.27 -14.21
CA MET A 30 -8.30 -0.22 -14.90
C MET A 30 -7.71 1.20 -14.80
N SER A 31 -7.34 1.63 -13.59
CA SER A 31 -6.64 2.89 -13.34
C SER A 31 -5.22 2.64 -12.88
N ASP A 32 -4.29 3.53 -13.22
CA ASP A 32 -2.90 3.48 -12.77
C ASP A 32 -2.79 3.40 -11.23
N GLU A 33 -3.73 4.01 -10.50
CA GLU A 33 -3.82 3.86 -9.04
C GLU A 33 -4.21 2.45 -8.58
N GLY A 34 -5.09 1.78 -9.34
CA GLY A 34 -5.54 0.42 -9.04
C GLY A 34 -4.36 -0.56 -9.13
N ALA A 35 -3.54 -0.42 -10.17
CA ALA A 35 -2.35 -1.23 -10.37
C ALA A 35 -1.32 -1.07 -9.22
N ILE A 36 -1.17 0.14 -8.67
CA ILE A 36 -0.26 0.35 -7.52
C ILE A 36 -0.83 -0.27 -6.24
N LYS A 37 -2.14 -0.13 -6.01
CA LYS A 37 -2.80 -0.75 -4.85
C LYS A 37 -2.71 -2.28 -4.89
N GLU A 38 -2.82 -2.88 -6.08
CA GLU A 38 -2.59 -4.32 -6.27
C GLU A 38 -1.17 -4.73 -5.91
N ARG A 39 -0.16 -3.94 -6.32
CA ARG A 39 1.25 -4.18 -5.97
C ARG A 39 1.50 -4.07 -4.46
N LEU A 40 0.88 -3.10 -3.79
CA LEU A 40 0.96 -2.97 -2.32
C LEU A 40 0.37 -4.20 -1.61
N MET A 41 -0.78 -4.70 -2.07
CA MET A 41 -1.37 -5.92 -1.52
C MET A 41 -0.47 -7.15 -1.73
N ALA A 42 0.12 -7.28 -2.93
CA ALA A 42 1.06 -8.36 -3.20
C ALA A 42 2.33 -8.25 -2.34
N LEU A 43 2.83 -7.04 -2.08
CA LEU A 43 3.98 -6.81 -1.21
C LEU A 43 3.68 -7.21 0.24
N GLN A 44 2.51 -6.83 0.77
CA GLN A 44 2.03 -7.23 2.10
C GLN A 44 1.95 -8.75 2.24
N LEU A 45 1.40 -9.45 1.24
CA LEU A 45 1.32 -10.91 1.28
C LEU A 45 2.70 -11.56 1.35
N LYS A 46 3.68 -11.04 0.61
CA LYS A 46 5.06 -11.54 0.66
C LYS A 46 5.69 -11.37 2.03
N PHE A 47 5.46 -10.24 2.67
CA PHE A 47 5.93 -10.00 4.04
C PHE A 47 5.23 -10.94 5.03
N GLU A 48 3.91 -11.10 4.93
CA GLU A 48 3.15 -12.04 5.78
C GLU A 48 3.56 -13.51 5.60
N MET A 49 4.09 -13.85 4.44
CA MET A 49 4.61 -15.19 4.12
C MET A 49 6.11 -15.36 4.46
N ASP A 50 6.73 -14.37 5.13
CA ASP A 50 8.16 -14.32 5.43
C ASP A 50 9.06 -14.46 4.17
N GLU A 51 8.55 -14.10 2.98
CA GLU A 51 9.31 -14.11 1.72
C GLU A 51 10.25 -12.90 1.60
N ILE A 52 9.96 -11.83 2.34
CA ILE A 52 10.77 -10.62 2.45
C ILE A 52 10.84 -10.19 3.93
N ASP A 53 11.92 -9.52 4.30
CA ASP A 53 12.06 -8.93 5.63
C ASP A 53 11.39 -7.56 5.72
N GLU A 54 11.35 -7.02 6.93
CA GLU A 54 10.74 -5.72 7.25
C GLU A 54 11.44 -4.56 6.52
N GLU A 55 12.79 -4.58 6.46
CA GLU A 55 13.56 -3.53 5.78
C GLU A 55 13.25 -3.47 4.27
N GLU A 56 13.14 -4.63 3.62
CA GLU A 56 12.77 -4.70 2.21
C GLU A 56 11.29 -4.39 1.97
N TYR A 57 10.41 -4.76 2.90
CA TYR A 57 9.00 -4.37 2.86
C TYR A 57 8.86 -2.84 2.90
N ASP A 58 9.42 -2.20 3.92
CA ASP A 58 9.33 -0.76 4.14
C ASP A 58 9.87 0.03 2.95
N ARG A 59 11.05 -0.36 2.44
CA ARG A 59 11.68 0.29 1.30
C ARG A 59 10.78 0.25 0.06
N ARG A 60 10.21 -0.91 -0.25
CA ARG A 60 9.35 -1.09 -1.43
C ARG A 60 7.98 -0.45 -1.25
N GLU A 61 7.45 -0.46 -0.04
CA GLU A 61 6.19 0.21 0.28
C GLU A 61 6.30 1.71 0.07
N ASP A 62 7.36 2.34 0.58
CA ASP A 62 7.66 3.76 0.40
C ASP A 62 7.73 4.16 -1.08
N GLU A 63 8.37 3.35 -1.90
CA GLU A 63 8.46 3.57 -3.35
C GLU A 63 7.08 3.53 -4.02
N LEU A 64 6.24 2.56 -3.67
CA LEU A 64 4.90 2.42 -4.21
C LEU A 64 3.96 3.54 -3.73
N LEU A 65 4.06 3.97 -2.48
CA LEU A 65 3.27 5.06 -1.93
C LEU A 65 3.61 6.41 -2.57
N LYS A 66 4.90 6.70 -2.79
CA LYS A 66 5.33 7.90 -3.54
C LYS A 66 4.78 7.91 -4.95
N LEU A 67 4.76 6.75 -5.61
CA LEU A 67 4.20 6.63 -6.95
C LEU A 67 2.68 6.90 -6.95
N LEU A 68 1.96 6.42 -5.93
CA LEU A 68 0.53 6.66 -5.77
C LEU A 68 0.23 8.14 -5.53
N GLU A 69 1.05 8.81 -4.73
CA GLU A 69 0.95 10.26 -4.47
C GLU A 69 1.11 11.05 -5.76
N ASN A 70 2.16 10.79 -6.54
CA ASN A 70 2.40 11.47 -7.82
C ASN A 70 1.21 11.34 -8.78
N ILE A 71 0.63 10.15 -8.92
CA ILE A 71 -0.54 9.93 -9.80
C ILE A 71 -1.77 10.71 -9.31
N ARG A 72 -1.96 10.78 -7.98
CA ARG A 72 -3.07 11.55 -7.41
C ARG A 72 -2.88 13.04 -7.64
N GLU A 73 -1.67 13.56 -7.48
CA GLU A 73 -1.34 14.96 -7.76
C GLU A 73 -1.57 15.29 -9.24
N GLU A 74 -1.14 14.43 -10.16
CA GLU A 74 -1.38 14.60 -11.59
C GLU A 74 -2.87 14.63 -11.95
N LYS A 75 -3.70 13.82 -11.29
CA LYS A 75 -5.15 13.83 -11.49
C LYS A 75 -5.83 15.07 -10.89
N GLN A 76 -5.32 15.60 -9.78
CA GLN A 76 -5.89 16.80 -9.14
C GLN A 76 -5.51 18.10 -9.85
N ASN A 77 -4.38 18.12 -10.55
CA ASN A 77 -3.91 19.28 -11.33
C ASN A 77 -4.48 19.34 -12.76
N LYS A 78 -5.39 18.43 -13.13
CA LYS A 78 -6.05 18.35 -14.45
C LYS A 78 -7.52 18.76 -14.36
#